data_AF-A0A258GFS7-F1
#
_entry.id   AF-A0A258GFS7-F1
#
_cell.length_a   1.000
_cell.length_b   1.000
_cell.length_c   1.000
_cell.angle_alpha   90.00
_cell.angle_beta   90.00
_cell.angle_gamma   90.00
#
_symmetry.space_group_name_H-M   'P 1'
#
loop_
_entity.id
_entity.type
_entity.pdbx_description
1 polymer ?
#
loop_
_entity_poly.entity_id
_entity_poly.type
_entity_poly.pdbx_seq_one_letter_code
_entity_poly.pdbx_strand_id
1 'polypeptide(L)' 'MNPKTLLGAALFATAQLTAGASVAAQSCSDWLDQGNGTSWAVCVDDNGFRHCWLINNTPGSTAYEVSCSG' A
#
# COMPACT_ATOMS: atom_id res chain seq x y z
N MET A 1 45.39 -21.79 2.02
CA MET A 1 44.89 -20.70 1.15
C MET A 1 43.79 -21.25 0.25
N ASN A 2 42.53 -20.91 0.53
CA ASN A 2 41.52 -20.48 -0.44
C ASN A 2 40.23 -20.05 0.31
N PRO A 3 39.90 -18.74 0.34
CA PRO A 3 38.80 -18.18 1.12
C PRO A 3 37.54 -17.96 0.26
N LYS A 4 36.37 -18.34 0.75
CA LYS A 4 35.08 -17.78 0.32
C LYS A 4 34.17 -17.56 1.53
N THR A 5 34.53 -16.50 2.25
CA THR A 5 33.62 -15.42 2.71
C THR A 5 32.17 -15.81 2.97
N LEU A 6 31.90 -16.34 4.17
CA LEU A 6 30.57 -16.30 4.78
C LEU A 6 30.49 -15.01 5.63
N LEU A 7 30.19 -13.89 4.97
CA LEU A 7 29.70 -12.65 5.58
C LEU A 7 28.28 -12.45 5.05
N GLY A 8 27.25 -12.18 5.84
CA GLY A 8 27.18 -11.97 7.26
C GLY A 8 25.75 -12.19 7.74
N ALA A 9 25.64 -12.70 8.96
CA ALA A 9 24.41 -12.63 9.72
C ALA A 9 24.17 -11.16 10.10
N ALA A 10 23.19 -10.52 9.47
CA ALA A 10 22.63 -9.26 9.95
C ALA A 10 21.17 -9.52 10.33
N LEU A 11 20.98 -9.89 11.60
CA LEU A 11 19.72 -9.67 12.30
C LEU A 11 19.48 -8.16 12.36
N PHE A 12 18.40 -7.69 11.74
CA PHE A 12 17.76 -6.45 12.17
C PHE A 12 16.28 -6.74 12.39
N ALA A 13 15.98 -7.14 13.62
CA ALA A 13 14.67 -6.95 14.21
C ALA A 13 14.48 -5.45 14.45
N THR A 14 13.69 -4.78 13.61
CA THR A 14 13.13 -3.47 13.96
C THR A 14 11.68 -3.66 14.38
N ALA A 15 11.44 -3.30 15.64
CA ALA A 15 10.19 -3.43 16.34
C ALA A 15 9.03 -2.73 15.62
N GLN A 16 7.88 -3.39 15.76
CA GLN A 16 6.55 -2.91 15.44
C GLN A 16 6.17 -1.71 16.32
N LEU A 17 5.12 -1.01 15.87
CA LEU A 17 4.27 -0.03 16.59
C LEU A 17 4.69 1.44 16.49
N THR A 18 4.06 2.13 15.55
CA THR A 18 3.35 3.37 15.89
C THR A 18 2.10 3.53 15.03
N ALA A 19 0.96 3.52 15.72
CA ALA A 19 -0.30 4.14 15.34
C ALA A 19 -0.95 3.67 14.02
N GLY A 20 -1.54 2.47 14.08
CA GLY A 20 -2.78 2.27 13.35
C GLY A 20 -3.80 3.26 13.90
N ALA A 21 -3.97 4.39 13.22
CA ALA A 21 -5.19 5.14 13.36
C ALA A 21 -6.30 4.14 13.06
N SER A 22 -7.10 3.79 14.06
CA SER A 22 -8.40 3.16 13.83
C SER A 22 -9.28 4.21 13.18
N VAL A 23 -8.98 4.50 11.91
CA VAL A 23 -9.91 5.12 10.98
C VAL A 23 -11.02 4.08 10.85
N ALA A 24 -12.26 4.52 10.99
CA ALA A 24 -13.44 3.77 10.57
C ALA A 24 -13.11 2.83 9.41
N ALA A 25 -13.51 1.56 9.52
CA ALA A 25 -13.17 0.55 8.53
C ALA A 25 -13.77 0.96 7.17
N GLN A 26 -12.97 1.62 6.35
CA GLN A 26 -13.37 1.98 5.00
C GLN A 26 -13.61 0.68 4.25
N SER A 27 -14.84 0.49 3.77
CA SER A 27 -15.16 -0.67 2.94
C SER A 27 -14.62 -0.37 1.55
N CYS A 28 -13.46 -0.93 1.24
CA CYS A 28 -12.81 -0.76 -0.05
C CYS A 28 -13.08 -1.92 -0.99
N SER A 29 -13.25 -1.64 -2.28
CA SER A 29 -13.15 -2.63 -3.34
C SER A 29 -11.72 -3.19 -3.41
N ASP A 30 -11.57 -4.33 -4.08
CA ASP A 30 -10.25 -4.77 -4.53
C ASP A 30 -9.60 -3.71 -5.44
N TRP A 31 -8.27 -3.74 -5.52
CA TRP A 31 -7.51 -2.95 -6.47
C TRP A 31 -7.69 -3.50 -7.88
N LEU A 32 -8.22 -2.68 -8.77
CA LEU A 32 -8.47 -2.99 -10.17
C LEU A 32 -7.35 -2.42 -11.03
N ASP A 33 -6.57 -3.31 -11.67
CA ASP A 33 -5.53 -2.92 -12.61
C ASP A 33 -6.13 -2.24 -13.84
N GLN A 34 -5.55 -1.09 -14.23
CA GLN A 34 -6.04 -0.26 -15.33
C GLN A 34 -5.33 -0.55 -16.67
N GLY A 35 -4.37 -1.48 -16.70
CA GLY A 35 -3.58 -1.81 -17.88
C GLY A 35 -2.55 -0.75 -18.32
N ASN A 36 -2.44 0.36 -17.59
CA ASN A 36 -1.53 1.48 -17.88
C ASN A 36 -0.42 1.65 -16.82
N GLY A 37 -0.20 0.63 -15.99
CA GLY A 37 0.76 0.66 -14.88
C GLY A 37 0.22 1.32 -13.60
N THR A 38 -1.08 1.59 -13.53
CA THR A 38 -1.76 2.04 -12.31
C THR A 38 -2.88 1.07 -11.91
N SER A 39 -3.19 1.07 -10.62
CA SER A 39 -4.34 0.36 -10.06
C SER A 39 -5.25 1.34 -9.34
N TRP A 40 -6.53 0.97 -9.26
CA TRP A 40 -7.60 1.80 -8.72
C TRP A 40 -8.39 1.06 -7.64
N ALA A 41 -8.84 1.76 -6.60
CA ALA A 41 -9.77 1.22 -5.61
C ALA A 41 -10.81 2.26 -5.20
N VAL A 42 -12.02 1.80 -4.87
CA VAL A 42 -13.09 2.64 -4.32
C VAL A 42 -13.30 2.28 -2.87
N CYS A 43 -13.30 3.26 -1.99
CA CYS A 43 -13.61 3.09 -0.58
C CYS A 43 -14.85 3.91 -0.22
N VAL A 44 -15.69 3.38 0.67
CA VAL A 44 -16.82 4.13 1.25
C VAL A 44 -16.58 4.25 2.75
N ASP A 45 -16.70 5.48 3.28
CA ASP A 45 -16.60 5.74 4.71
C ASP A 45 -17.95 5.50 5.43
N ASP A 46 -17.95 5.59 6.76
CA ASP A 46 -19.17 5.40 7.56
C ASP A 46 -20.26 6.46 7.31
N ASN A 47 -19.90 7.61 6.72
CA ASN A 47 -20.84 8.66 6.32
C ASN A 47 -21.47 8.38 4.95
N GLY A 48 -21.05 7.31 4.26
CA GLY A 48 -21.47 6.98 2.91
C GLY A 48 -20.76 7.80 1.82
N PHE A 49 -19.70 8.54 2.16
CA PHE A 49 -18.90 9.25 1.17
C PHE A 49 -17.98 8.28 0.43
N ARG A 50 -17.98 8.41 -0.89
CA ARG A 50 -17.15 7.61 -1.78
C ARG A 50 -15.80 8.30 -2.00
N HIS A 51 -14.74 7.58 -1.68
CA HIS A 51 -13.34 7.92 -1.90
C HIS A 51 -12.74 7.01 -2.95
N CYS A 52 -11.83 7.57 -3.72
CA CYS A 52 -11.38 6.98 -4.96
C CYS A 52 -9.87 7.09 -5.01
N TRP A 53 -9.20 5.95 -4.99
CA TRP A 53 -7.76 5.86 -4.78
C TRP A 53 -7.07 5.36 -6.02
N LEU A 54 -5.95 6.00 -6.36
CA LEU A 54 -5.07 5.59 -7.44
C LEU A 54 -3.68 5.29 -6.88
N ILE A 55 -3.03 4.26 -7.41
CA ILE A 55 -1.65 3.91 -7.09
C ILE A 55 -0.87 3.58 -8.36
N ASN A 56 0.40 3.96 -8.40
CA ASN A 56 1.34 3.49 -9.40
C ASN A 56 1.85 2.09 -9.01
N ASN A 57 1.84 1.12 -9.93
CA ASN A 57 2.24 -0.26 -9.65
C ASN A 57 3.76 -0.44 -9.42
N THR A 58 4.55 0.63 -9.52
CA THR A 58 5.98 0.63 -9.18
C THR A 58 6.17 0.33 -7.68
N PRO A 59 7.05 -0.60 -7.29
CA PRO A 59 7.32 -0.91 -5.89
C PRO A 59 7.70 0.33 -5.08
N GLY A 60 7.08 0.49 -3.90
CA GLY A 60 7.31 1.64 -3.02
C GLY A 60 6.43 2.86 -3.29
N SER A 61 5.52 2.79 -4.26
CA SER A 61 4.53 3.85 -4.49
C SER A 61 3.51 3.93 -3.34
N THR A 62 2.97 5.13 -3.12
CA THR A 62 1.89 5.38 -2.14
C THR A 62 0.61 5.73 -2.90
N ALA A 63 -0.52 5.18 -2.45
CA ALA A 63 -1.82 5.52 -3.00
C ALA A 63 -2.20 6.98 -2.68
N TYR A 64 -2.94 7.62 -3.57
CA TYR A 64 -3.46 8.97 -3.35
C TYR A 64 -4.90 9.07 -3.84
N GLU A 65 -5.66 9.97 -3.22
CA GLU A 65 -7.06 10.18 -3.56
C GLU A 65 -7.18 10.98 -4.86
N VAL A 66 -8.10 10.56 -5.72
CA VAL A 66 -8.46 11.20 -6.98
C VAL A 66 -9.98 11.33 -7.06
N SER A 67 -10.46 12.17 -7.96
CA SER A 67 -11.89 12.24 -8.25
C SER A 67 -12.40 10.89 -8.76
N CYS A 68 -13.56 10.46 -8.27
CA CYS A 68 -14.23 9.29 -8.81
C CYS A 68 -14.70 9.55 -10.26
N SER A 69 -13.92 9.14 -11.26
CA SER A 69 -14.34 9.12 -12.65
C SER A 69 -15.12 7.84 -12.93
N GLY A 70 -16.40 8.00 -13.32
CA GLY A 70 -17.26 6.91 -13.81
C GLY A 70 -17.20 6.77 -15.32
#